data_AF-A0A7C1IQM2-F1
#
_entry.id   AF-A0A7C1IQM2-F1
#
_cell.length_a   1.000
_cell.length_b   1.000
_cell.length_c   1.000
_cell.angle_alpha   90.00
_cell.angle_beta   90.00
_cell.angle_gamma   90.00
#
_symmetry.space_group_name_H-M   'P 1'
#
loop_
_entity.id
_entity.type
_entity.pdbx_description
1 polymer ?
#
loop_
_entity_poly.entity_id
_entity_poly.type
_entity_poly.pdbx_seq_one_letter_code
_entity_poly.pdbx_strand_id
1 'polypeptide(L)'
;MTIQTTAKRFVKSVYHAWKWLLWGLRWLAVAVFTILFLAGLFFSLPWKILACLAVVPFVGIFVPRRVQPWCWAAMTAVVIGLAVWVHLPQQDAARWRTYRFDTDFARLLQQRRIEGAPNAAILYSRVLSEYDDDIFEPRPFRDEVAGQTLAVPWSAAEFPEVAGWLSVFEPAFDVLAEAAAMDQCRFPVASDVLDVRTQLRRLNQLKGWRNLLIRSANRDLQADRHDEALDKMLTVVGIARHLYQQQTLFDQAAAFSVEVGAARALRRYILDYAKDPNDLNTALAAMERLEPNWPDIWEGVVEHEKLIAKNIAALLYEIDENGRTRIHRSAIVSLGQGLGYPVPAGLHQDIVGRTSTLILWLSIPFSPDSAARLIERRFDRFSDLARRGTPAPVLPVQHAWRFGLNPGGAVDWLARQQMSYYIALNGQYKRHIALSRITALSAELRRFFLQHNRWPAHLSQVESKLASETLFDPVGEAAFAYRLTEEGFMLYSIGANAVDDAGRYDPQNNFDDIVFWPLDMLEPEHEEQEQPLITGQSKSKTD
;
A
#
# COMPACT_ATOMS: atom_id res chain seq x y z
N MET A 1 13.55 -48.54 -70.05
CA MET A 1 13.49 -49.33 -68.79
C MET A 1 14.41 -48.81 -67.68
N THR A 2 15.49 -48.09 -67.99
CA THR A 2 16.48 -47.55 -67.03
C THR A 2 15.99 -46.40 -66.14
N ILE A 3 15.00 -45.61 -66.58
CA ILE A 3 14.45 -44.46 -65.81
C ILE A 3 13.61 -44.92 -64.59
N GLN A 4 12.92 -46.06 -64.70
CA GLN A 4 12.11 -46.60 -63.59
C GLN A 4 12.96 -47.12 -62.42
N THR A 5 14.16 -47.64 -62.70
CA THR A 5 15.05 -48.18 -61.66
C THR A 5 15.75 -47.09 -60.84
N THR A 6 16.10 -45.96 -61.46
CA THR A 6 16.67 -44.80 -60.77
C THR A 6 15.63 -44.09 -59.90
N ALA A 7 14.40 -43.92 -60.40
CA ALA A 7 13.31 -43.33 -59.62
C ALA A 7 12.99 -44.14 -58.34
N LYS A 8 12.90 -45.48 -58.43
CA LYS A 8 12.67 -46.33 -57.25
C LYS A 8 13.81 -46.27 -56.22
N ARG A 9 15.07 -46.24 -56.67
CA ARG A 9 16.22 -46.08 -55.75
C ARG A 9 16.21 -44.71 -55.07
N PHE A 10 15.90 -43.65 -55.80
CA PHE A 10 15.80 -42.30 -55.26
C PHE A 10 14.70 -42.20 -54.19
N VAL A 11 13.48 -42.68 -54.47
CA VAL A 11 12.37 -42.70 -53.50
C VAL A 11 12.72 -43.50 -52.25
N LYS A 12 13.39 -44.66 -52.39
CA LYS A 12 13.81 -45.48 -51.24
C LYS A 12 14.87 -44.76 -50.39
N SER A 13 15.84 -44.09 -51.03
CA SER A 13 16.86 -43.29 -50.33
C SER A 13 16.24 -42.10 -49.59
N VAL A 14 15.32 -41.37 -50.23
CA VAL A 14 14.59 -40.26 -49.60
C VAL A 14 13.75 -40.76 -48.41
N TYR A 15 13.06 -41.88 -48.54
CA TYR A 15 12.29 -42.47 -47.44
C TYR A 15 13.18 -42.89 -46.26
N HIS A 16 14.36 -43.47 -46.53
CA HIS A 16 15.32 -43.81 -45.47
C HIS A 16 15.87 -42.56 -44.78
N ALA A 17 16.25 -41.53 -45.54
CA ALA A 17 16.71 -40.26 -44.98
C ALA A 17 15.63 -39.60 -44.10
N TRP A 18 14.38 -39.57 -44.57
CA TRP A 18 13.23 -39.06 -43.82
C TRP A 18 12.99 -39.84 -42.52
N LYS A 19 13.07 -41.17 -42.56
CA LYS A 19 12.92 -42.02 -41.37
C LYS A 19 14.01 -41.75 -40.33
N TRP A 20 15.27 -41.59 -40.76
CA TRP A 20 16.38 -41.24 -39.87
C TRP A 20 16.22 -39.84 -39.28
N LEU A 21 15.79 -38.86 -40.09
CA LEU A 21 15.49 -37.51 -39.63
C LEU A 21 14.40 -37.51 -38.55
N LEU A 22 13.27 -38.18 -38.78
CA LEU A 22 12.18 -38.29 -37.81
C LEU A 22 12.63 -39.01 -36.52
N TRP A 23 13.45 -40.05 -36.65
CA TRP A 23 14.01 -40.75 -35.50
C TRP A 23 14.94 -39.84 -34.68
N GLY A 24 15.82 -39.08 -35.35
CA GLY A 24 16.69 -38.10 -34.72
C GLY A 24 15.92 -36.97 -34.03
N LEU A 25 14.93 -36.39 -34.72
CA LEU A 25 14.06 -35.33 -34.18
C LEU A 25 13.31 -35.80 -32.92
N ARG A 26 12.85 -37.05 -32.93
CA ARG A 26 12.17 -37.65 -31.79
C ARG A 26 13.10 -37.77 -30.58
N TRP A 27 14.31 -38.28 -30.74
CA TRP A 27 15.26 -38.39 -29.63
C TRP A 27 15.73 -37.03 -29.14
N LEU A 28 15.89 -36.07 -30.06
CA LEU A 28 16.15 -34.69 -29.69
C LEU A 28 15.01 -34.12 -28.85
N ALA A 29 13.74 -34.34 -29.23
CA ALA A 29 12.59 -33.91 -28.45
C ALA A 29 12.57 -34.59 -27.06
N VAL A 30 12.81 -35.90 -26.98
CA VAL A 30 12.92 -36.60 -25.68
C VAL A 30 14.01 -35.98 -24.80
N ALA A 31 15.19 -35.72 -25.36
CA ALA A 31 16.30 -35.12 -24.62
C ALA A 31 15.96 -33.69 -24.15
N VAL A 32 15.46 -32.84 -25.04
CA VAL A 32 15.07 -31.46 -24.73
C VAL A 32 13.99 -31.42 -23.65
N PHE A 33 12.91 -32.19 -23.81
CA PHE A 33 11.83 -32.21 -22.81
C PHE A 33 12.25 -32.84 -21.48
N THR A 34 13.20 -33.79 -21.48
CA THR A 34 13.79 -34.31 -20.23
C THR A 34 14.59 -33.22 -19.51
N ILE A 35 15.43 -32.48 -20.24
CA ILE A 35 16.21 -31.36 -19.68
C ILE A 35 15.26 -30.29 -19.14
N LEU A 36 14.22 -29.93 -19.89
CA LEU A 36 13.20 -28.97 -19.46
C LEU A 36 12.42 -29.46 -18.24
N PHE A 37 12.09 -30.75 -18.14
CA PHE A 37 11.44 -31.34 -16.98
C PHE A 37 12.33 -31.26 -15.73
N LEU A 38 13.61 -31.64 -15.85
CA LEU A 38 14.57 -31.56 -14.75
C LEU A 38 14.82 -30.12 -14.30
N ALA A 39 14.99 -29.20 -15.25
CA ALA A 39 15.02 -27.77 -14.97
C ALA A 39 13.73 -27.32 -14.27
N GLY A 40 12.58 -27.80 -14.73
CA GLY A 40 11.29 -27.51 -14.11
C GLY A 40 11.19 -27.96 -12.66
N LEU A 41 11.73 -29.14 -12.33
CA LEU A 41 11.81 -29.63 -10.94
C LEU A 41 12.71 -28.74 -10.09
N PHE A 42 13.89 -28.38 -10.62
CA PHE A 42 14.82 -27.46 -9.96
C PHE A 42 14.17 -26.09 -9.67
N PHE A 43 13.37 -25.59 -10.63
CA PHE A 43 12.62 -24.34 -10.51
C PHE A 43 11.25 -24.49 -9.85
N SER A 44 10.90 -25.65 -9.29
CA SER A 44 9.60 -25.86 -8.61
C SER A 44 8.39 -25.42 -9.45
N LEU A 45 8.40 -25.71 -10.75
CA LEU A 45 7.28 -25.37 -11.64
C LEU A 45 5.98 -26.06 -11.18
N PRO A 46 4.80 -25.50 -11.51
CA PRO A 46 3.52 -26.14 -11.26
C PRO A 46 3.49 -27.58 -11.76
N TRP A 47 2.93 -28.47 -10.95
CA TRP A 47 2.87 -29.90 -11.27
C TRP A 47 2.22 -30.19 -12.62
N LYS A 48 1.27 -29.36 -13.08
CA LYS A 48 0.64 -29.48 -14.40
C LYS A 48 1.65 -29.29 -15.53
N ILE A 49 2.54 -28.28 -15.41
CA ILE A 49 3.61 -28.03 -16.38
C ILE A 49 4.60 -29.18 -16.36
N LEU A 50 5.00 -29.63 -15.18
CA LEU A 50 5.87 -30.79 -15.02
C LEU A 50 5.26 -32.05 -15.66
N ALA A 51 3.97 -32.29 -15.46
CA ALA A 51 3.25 -33.39 -16.10
C ALA A 51 3.28 -33.25 -17.63
N CYS A 52 2.96 -32.07 -18.18
CA CYS A 52 3.04 -31.83 -19.62
C CYS A 52 4.46 -32.06 -20.19
N LEU A 53 5.49 -31.60 -19.48
CA LEU A 53 6.89 -31.79 -19.89
C LEU A 53 7.32 -33.25 -19.79
N ALA A 54 6.78 -34.02 -18.84
CA ALA A 54 7.09 -35.42 -18.64
C ALA A 54 6.43 -36.35 -19.67
N VAL A 55 5.31 -35.97 -20.30
CA VAL A 55 4.59 -36.82 -21.27
C VAL A 55 5.48 -37.22 -22.46
N VAL A 56 6.20 -36.25 -23.05
CA VAL A 56 7.08 -36.49 -24.22
C VAL A 56 8.18 -37.53 -23.92
N PRO A 57 9.02 -37.37 -22.87
CA PRO A 57 10.04 -38.36 -22.55
C PRO A 57 9.42 -39.67 -22.05
N PHE A 58 8.31 -39.62 -21.31
CA PHE A 58 7.63 -40.83 -20.85
C PHE A 58 7.16 -41.72 -22.01
N VAL A 59 6.48 -41.13 -23.01
CA VAL A 59 6.05 -41.84 -24.23
C VAL A 59 7.26 -42.30 -25.04
N GLY A 60 8.31 -41.48 -25.10
CA GLY A 60 9.54 -41.78 -25.82
C GLY A 60 10.29 -43.01 -25.29
N ILE A 61 10.35 -43.15 -23.96
CA ILE A 61 11.20 -44.11 -23.24
C ILE A 61 10.41 -45.36 -22.82
N PHE A 62 9.24 -45.19 -22.20
CA PHE A 62 8.56 -46.30 -21.50
C PHE A 62 7.42 -46.93 -22.29
N VAL A 63 6.78 -46.21 -23.22
CA VAL A 63 5.66 -46.77 -23.99
C VAL A 63 6.17 -47.75 -25.05
N PRO A 64 5.60 -48.96 -25.19
CA PRO A 64 6.03 -49.93 -26.21
C PRO A 64 5.97 -49.37 -27.64
N ARG A 65 6.96 -49.71 -28.47
CA ARG A 65 7.09 -49.19 -29.85
C ARG A 65 5.83 -49.35 -30.72
N ARG A 66 5.02 -50.38 -30.47
CA ARG A 66 3.76 -50.64 -31.19
C ARG A 66 2.66 -49.63 -30.85
N VAL A 67 2.68 -49.07 -29.65
CA VAL A 67 1.65 -48.15 -29.13
C VAL A 67 2.05 -46.69 -29.34
N GLN A 68 3.35 -46.39 -29.38
CA GLN A 68 3.88 -45.03 -29.53
C GLN A 68 3.24 -44.21 -30.67
N PRO A 69 2.99 -44.72 -31.90
CA PRO A 69 2.37 -43.93 -32.95
C PRO A 69 0.99 -43.38 -32.56
N TRP A 70 0.20 -44.17 -31.82
CA TRP A 70 -1.11 -43.77 -31.33
C TRP A 70 -1.02 -42.69 -30.25
N CYS A 71 -0.06 -42.81 -29.33
CA CYS A 71 0.21 -41.76 -28.34
C CYS A 71 0.63 -40.44 -29.02
N TRP A 72 1.53 -40.49 -30.01
CA TRP A 72 1.94 -39.31 -30.75
C TRP A 72 0.77 -38.70 -31.53
N ALA A 73 -0.03 -39.52 -32.21
CA ALA A 73 -1.23 -39.05 -32.90
C ALA A 73 -2.21 -38.36 -31.94
N ALA A 74 -2.44 -38.91 -30.76
CA ALA A 74 -3.28 -38.29 -29.73
C ALA A 74 -2.71 -36.95 -29.25
N MET A 75 -1.41 -36.87 -28.97
CA MET A 75 -0.75 -35.61 -28.59
C MET A 75 -0.86 -34.55 -29.70
N THR A 76 -0.62 -34.94 -30.95
CA THR A 76 -0.77 -34.05 -32.10
C THR A 76 -2.21 -33.56 -32.23
N ALA A 77 -3.21 -34.44 -32.04
CA ALA A 77 -4.61 -34.05 -32.05
C ALA A 77 -4.94 -33.03 -30.94
N VAL A 78 -4.38 -33.20 -29.74
CA VAL A 78 -4.53 -32.22 -28.63
C VAL A 78 -3.91 -30.88 -29.00
N VAL A 79 -2.69 -30.86 -29.55
CA VAL A 79 -2.02 -29.61 -29.98
C VAL A 79 -2.81 -28.90 -31.07
N ILE A 80 -3.33 -29.64 -32.06
CA ILE A 80 -4.20 -29.09 -33.11
C ILE A 80 -5.48 -28.53 -32.48
N GLY A 81 -6.11 -29.26 -31.55
CA GLY A 81 -7.30 -28.80 -30.84
C GLY A 81 -7.06 -27.50 -30.06
N LEU A 82 -5.91 -27.37 -29.38
CA LEU A 82 -5.51 -26.14 -28.68
C LEU A 82 -5.24 -24.99 -29.66
N ALA A 83 -4.54 -25.24 -30.76
CA ALA A 83 -4.31 -24.22 -31.79
C ALA A 83 -5.63 -23.73 -32.41
N VAL A 84 -6.53 -24.66 -32.73
CA VAL A 84 -7.89 -24.36 -33.22
C VAL A 84 -8.65 -23.55 -32.18
N TRP A 85 -8.60 -23.90 -30.90
CA TRP A 85 -9.23 -23.14 -29.82
C TRP A 85 -8.70 -21.70 -29.70
N VAL A 86 -7.38 -21.50 -29.84
CA VAL A 86 -6.76 -20.16 -29.83
C VAL A 86 -7.28 -19.31 -30.99
N HIS A 87 -7.47 -19.89 -32.17
CA HIS A 87 -7.93 -19.18 -33.36
C HIS A 87 -9.46 -19.04 -33.50
N LEU A 88 -10.25 -19.80 -32.74
CA LEU A 88 -11.71 -19.79 -32.87
C LEU A 88 -12.33 -18.49 -32.34
N PRO A 89 -13.21 -17.81 -33.10
CA PRO A 89 -13.89 -16.61 -32.60
C PRO A 89 -14.75 -16.93 -31.38
N GLN A 90 -14.88 -15.95 -30.47
CA GLN A 90 -15.61 -16.15 -29.21
C GLN A 90 -17.11 -15.95 -29.45
N GLN A 91 -17.83 -17.02 -29.78
CA GLN A 91 -19.25 -16.97 -30.14
C GLN A 91 -20.18 -16.61 -28.96
N ASP A 92 -19.69 -16.66 -27.71
CA ASP A 92 -20.48 -16.37 -26.50
C ASP A 92 -19.91 -15.23 -25.65
N ALA A 93 -19.05 -14.34 -26.19
CA ALA A 93 -18.37 -13.33 -25.36
C ALA A 93 -19.33 -12.50 -24.48
N ALA A 94 -20.52 -12.17 -25.00
CA ALA A 94 -21.53 -11.37 -24.30
C ALA A 94 -22.13 -12.05 -23.05
N ARG A 95 -22.07 -13.38 -22.94
CA ARG A 95 -22.64 -14.14 -21.81
C ARG A 95 -21.71 -14.21 -20.61
N TRP A 96 -20.45 -13.83 -20.78
CA TRP A 96 -19.42 -13.94 -19.76
C TRP A 96 -19.02 -12.56 -19.30
N ARG A 97 -19.02 -12.36 -17.98
CA ARG A 97 -18.50 -11.15 -17.34
C ARG A 97 -17.33 -11.50 -16.45
N THR A 98 -16.44 -10.53 -16.20
CA THR A 98 -15.35 -10.68 -15.24
C THR A 98 -15.91 -11.09 -13.88
N TYR A 99 -15.31 -12.11 -13.26
CA TYR A 99 -15.68 -12.53 -11.92
C TYR A 99 -15.40 -11.39 -10.92
N ARG A 100 -16.25 -11.24 -9.91
CA ARG A 100 -16.02 -10.33 -8.78
C ARG A 100 -16.46 -11.02 -7.49
N PHE A 101 -15.79 -10.72 -6.38
CA PHE A 101 -16.18 -11.22 -5.06
C PHE A 101 -17.27 -10.34 -4.43
N ASP A 102 -18.37 -10.12 -5.17
CA ASP A 102 -19.44 -9.18 -4.80
C ASP A 102 -20.08 -9.52 -3.44
N THR A 103 -20.20 -10.81 -3.10
CA THR A 103 -20.75 -11.24 -1.80
C THR A 103 -19.83 -10.89 -0.63
N ASP A 104 -18.52 -11.11 -0.78
CA ASP A 104 -17.53 -10.72 0.24
C ASP A 104 -17.49 -9.20 0.39
N PHE A 105 -17.54 -8.47 -0.73
CA PHE A 105 -17.56 -7.02 -0.72
C PHE A 105 -18.84 -6.44 -0.12
N ALA A 106 -20.01 -6.97 -0.45
CA ALA A 106 -21.28 -6.55 0.15
C ALA A 106 -21.29 -6.78 1.67
N ARG A 107 -20.72 -7.90 2.14
CA ARG A 107 -20.54 -8.17 3.57
C ARG A 107 -19.64 -7.12 4.23
N LEU A 108 -18.51 -6.78 3.62
CA LEU A 108 -17.61 -5.74 4.13
C LEU A 108 -18.29 -4.36 4.16
N LEU A 109 -19.03 -4.00 3.12
CA LEU A 109 -19.81 -2.76 3.08
C LEU A 109 -20.89 -2.71 4.16
N GLN A 110 -21.59 -3.83 4.39
CA GLN A 110 -22.62 -3.92 5.42
C GLN A 110 -22.02 -3.77 6.82
N GLN A 111 -20.84 -4.36 7.08
CA GLN A 111 -20.13 -4.20 8.36
C GLN A 111 -19.67 -2.75 8.61
N ARG A 112 -19.40 -2.00 7.54
CA ARG A 112 -18.94 -0.60 7.60
C ARG A 112 -20.07 0.42 7.50
N ARG A 113 -21.33 -0.02 7.40
CA ARG A 113 -22.47 0.88 7.21
C ARG A 113 -22.68 1.74 8.46
N ILE A 114 -22.79 3.04 8.25
CA ILE A 114 -23.26 4.00 9.26
C ILE A 114 -24.80 3.97 9.24
N GLU A 115 -25.42 3.61 10.35
CA GLU A 115 -26.89 3.64 10.48
C GLU A 115 -27.36 4.98 11.06
N GLY A 116 -28.07 5.76 10.25
CA GLY A 116 -28.80 6.96 10.70
C GLY A 116 -27.96 8.18 11.10
N ALA A 117 -26.64 8.04 11.29
CA ALA A 117 -25.77 9.16 11.64
C ALA A 117 -25.25 9.92 10.39
N PRO A 118 -24.99 11.23 10.51
CA PRO A 118 -24.26 11.99 9.50
C PRO A 118 -22.88 11.37 9.22
N ASN A 119 -22.48 11.37 7.94
CA ASN A 119 -21.18 10.85 7.53
C ASN A 119 -20.29 12.01 7.06
N ALA A 120 -19.22 12.29 7.82
CA ALA A 120 -18.25 13.35 7.51
C ALA A 120 -17.63 13.21 6.12
N ALA A 121 -17.54 11.98 5.58
CA ALA A 121 -17.01 11.72 4.25
C ALA A 121 -17.76 12.51 3.16
N ILE A 122 -19.04 12.83 3.34
CA ILE A 122 -19.83 13.62 2.38
C ILE A 122 -19.28 15.05 2.31
N LEU A 123 -19.01 15.68 3.45
CA LEU A 123 -18.47 17.03 3.52
C LEU A 123 -17.02 17.09 3.03
N TYR A 124 -16.20 16.11 3.41
CA TYR A 124 -14.85 15.98 2.84
C TYR A 124 -14.92 15.83 1.33
N SER A 125 -15.73 14.90 0.80
CA SER A 125 -15.85 14.69 -0.64
C SER A 125 -16.33 15.94 -1.39
N ARG A 126 -17.19 16.77 -0.79
CA ARG A 126 -17.58 18.08 -1.36
C ARG A 126 -16.34 18.95 -1.58
N VAL A 127 -15.56 19.19 -0.53
CA VAL A 127 -14.33 19.99 -0.62
C VAL A 127 -13.33 19.37 -1.61
N LEU A 128 -13.09 18.07 -1.53
CA LEU A 128 -12.14 17.38 -2.40
C LEU A 128 -12.54 17.36 -3.89
N SER A 129 -13.85 17.48 -4.19
CA SER A 129 -14.34 17.56 -5.57
C SER A 129 -14.35 18.98 -6.12
N GLU A 130 -14.47 19.99 -5.25
CA GLU A 130 -14.47 21.40 -5.61
C GLU A 130 -13.05 21.91 -5.86
N TYR A 131 -12.09 21.42 -5.07
CA TYR A 131 -10.70 21.77 -5.15
C TYR A 131 -9.91 20.53 -5.61
N ASP A 132 -9.54 20.51 -6.89
CA ASP A 132 -8.79 19.41 -7.52
C ASP A 132 -7.35 19.30 -6.94
N ASP A 133 -6.54 18.39 -7.49
CA ASP A 133 -5.13 18.18 -7.13
C ASP A 133 -4.24 19.45 -7.25
N ASP A 134 -4.76 20.55 -7.81
CA ASP A 134 -4.06 21.85 -7.89
C ASP A 134 -3.69 22.44 -6.52
N ILE A 135 -4.22 21.93 -5.41
CA ILE A 135 -3.86 22.35 -4.05
C ILE A 135 -2.41 21.97 -3.64
N PHE A 136 -1.77 21.01 -4.33
CA PHE A 136 -0.44 20.51 -3.98
C PHE A 136 0.72 21.22 -4.64
N GLU A 137 0.44 22.00 -5.67
CA GLU A 137 1.47 22.75 -6.35
C GLU A 137 1.33 24.19 -5.86
N PRO A 138 2.03 24.61 -4.79
CA PRO A 138 2.10 26.00 -4.39
C PRO A 138 2.85 26.77 -5.47
N ARG A 139 2.18 27.06 -6.59
CA ARG A 139 2.76 27.71 -7.75
C ARG A 139 3.12 29.19 -7.60
N PRO A 140 2.90 29.90 -6.47
CA PRO A 140 3.52 31.22 -6.33
C PRO A 140 4.91 31.23 -5.66
N PHE A 141 5.24 30.31 -4.74
CA PHE A 141 6.33 30.56 -3.78
C PHE A 141 7.36 29.43 -3.62
N ARG A 142 8.60 29.80 -3.27
CA ARG A 142 9.76 28.90 -3.10
C ARG A 142 9.56 27.92 -1.94
N ASP A 143 10.24 26.77 -2.00
CA ASP A 143 10.20 25.72 -0.97
C ASP A 143 10.52 26.25 0.44
N GLU A 144 11.43 27.22 0.53
CA GLU A 144 11.80 27.91 1.78
C GLU A 144 10.58 28.58 2.45
N VAL A 145 9.76 29.29 1.66
CA VAL A 145 8.54 29.96 2.16
C VAL A 145 7.48 28.92 2.55
N ALA A 146 7.39 27.84 1.78
CA ALA A 146 6.45 26.75 2.06
C ALA A 146 6.77 26.06 3.41
N GLY A 147 8.06 25.85 3.69
CA GLY A 147 8.54 25.32 4.97
C GLY A 147 8.36 26.31 6.12
N GLN A 148 8.76 27.57 5.94
CA GLN A 148 8.67 28.60 6.99
C GLN A 148 7.22 28.82 7.44
N THR A 149 6.30 29.04 6.51
CA THR A 149 4.88 29.31 6.82
C THR A 149 4.17 28.11 7.50
N LEU A 150 4.65 26.89 7.25
CA LEU A 150 4.13 25.68 7.88
C LEU A 150 4.74 25.46 9.27
N ALA A 151 6.01 25.81 9.45
CA ALA A 151 6.75 25.56 10.67
C ALA A 151 6.46 26.60 11.76
N VAL A 152 6.47 27.89 11.43
CA VAL A 152 6.41 29.00 12.41
C VAL A 152 5.24 29.95 12.14
N PRO A 153 4.73 30.68 13.16
CA PRO A 153 3.86 31.83 12.95
C PRO A 153 4.49 32.88 12.04
N TRP A 154 3.67 33.45 11.16
CA TRP A 154 4.12 34.33 10.08
C TRP A 154 3.06 35.38 9.77
N SER A 155 3.48 36.56 9.31
CA SER A 155 2.55 37.68 9.10
C SER A 155 2.09 37.78 7.65
N ALA A 156 0.83 38.17 7.43
CA ALA A 156 0.33 38.42 6.07
C ALA A 156 1.10 39.54 5.33
N ALA A 157 1.77 40.43 6.07
CA ALA A 157 2.63 41.45 5.50
C ALA A 157 3.99 40.90 5.01
N GLU A 158 4.51 39.85 5.66
CA GLU A 158 5.75 39.18 5.29
C GLU A 158 5.56 38.32 4.03
N PHE A 159 4.43 37.61 3.94
CA PHE A 159 4.09 36.74 2.81
C PHE A 159 2.71 37.05 2.21
N PRO A 160 2.53 38.21 1.55
CA PRO A 160 1.24 38.65 1.04
C PRO A 160 0.65 37.70 -0.02
N GLU A 161 1.50 37.08 -0.84
CA GLU A 161 1.08 36.10 -1.85
C GLU A 161 0.48 34.84 -1.21
N VAL A 162 1.12 34.31 -0.15
CA VAL A 162 0.63 33.15 0.60
C VAL A 162 -0.67 33.50 1.32
N ALA A 163 -0.76 34.70 1.92
CA ALA A 163 -1.96 35.16 2.60
C ALA A 163 -3.15 35.29 1.63
N GLY A 164 -2.95 35.92 0.47
CA GLY A 164 -3.97 36.06 -0.57
C GLY A 164 -4.42 34.69 -1.12
N TRP A 165 -3.46 33.78 -1.33
CA TRP A 165 -3.76 32.41 -1.73
C TRP A 165 -4.57 31.64 -0.69
N LEU A 166 -4.20 31.72 0.60
CA LEU A 166 -4.94 31.05 1.68
C LEU A 166 -6.38 31.56 1.83
N SER A 167 -6.61 32.85 1.60
CA SER A 167 -7.96 33.42 1.71
C SER A 167 -8.93 32.88 0.66
N VAL A 168 -8.46 32.29 -0.45
CA VAL A 168 -9.33 31.57 -1.42
C VAL A 168 -9.96 30.32 -0.79
N PHE A 169 -9.32 29.73 0.21
CA PHE A 169 -9.73 28.47 0.83
C PHE A 169 -10.46 28.64 2.17
N GLU A 170 -10.67 29.86 2.65
CA GLU A 170 -11.37 30.11 3.92
C GLU A 170 -12.76 29.44 3.98
N PRO A 171 -13.61 29.49 2.94
CA PRO A 171 -14.88 28.77 2.95
C PRO A 171 -14.72 27.25 3.08
N ALA A 172 -13.65 26.68 2.53
CA ALA A 172 -13.36 25.25 2.64
C ALA A 172 -12.94 24.87 4.06
N PHE A 173 -12.23 25.74 4.77
CA PHE A 173 -11.83 25.50 6.15
C PHE A 173 -13.04 25.32 7.07
N ASP A 174 -14.09 26.13 6.91
CA ASP A 174 -15.33 26.01 7.68
C ASP A 174 -16.01 24.66 7.44
N VAL A 175 -16.07 24.22 6.17
CA VAL A 175 -16.63 22.91 5.82
C VAL A 175 -15.79 21.76 6.38
N LEU A 176 -14.46 21.88 6.36
CA LEU A 176 -13.56 20.89 6.93
C LEU A 176 -13.68 20.83 8.46
N ALA A 177 -13.85 21.97 9.12
CA ALA A 177 -14.11 22.04 10.56
C ALA A 177 -15.44 21.38 10.93
N GLU A 178 -16.52 21.68 10.17
CA GLU A 178 -17.82 21.01 10.31
C GLU A 178 -17.68 19.49 10.12
N ALA A 179 -16.97 19.05 9.08
CA ALA A 179 -16.71 17.64 8.83
C ALA A 179 -15.92 16.98 9.97
N ALA A 180 -14.85 17.62 10.44
CA ALA A 180 -13.97 17.11 11.49
C ALA A 180 -14.65 16.98 12.85
N ALA A 181 -15.65 17.84 13.11
CA ALA A 181 -16.44 17.81 14.34
C ALA A 181 -17.43 16.64 14.41
N MET A 182 -17.83 16.05 13.28
CA MET A 182 -18.70 14.87 13.27
C MET A 182 -18.02 13.65 13.90
N ASP A 183 -18.78 12.70 14.44
CA ASP A 183 -18.21 11.52 15.10
C ASP A 183 -17.81 10.41 14.12
N GLN A 184 -18.52 10.31 12.99
CA GLN A 184 -18.40 9.19 12.07
C GLN A 184 -17.99 9.65 10.67
N CYS A 185 -16.98 8.96 10.14
CA CYS A 185 -16.53 9.13 8.76
C CYS A 185 -16.32 7.76 8.12
N ARG A 186 -16.98 7.49 7.00
CA ARG A 186 -16.74 6.31 6.17
C ARG A 186 -16.68 6.73 4.72
N PHE A 187 -15.47 6.74 4.18
CA PHE A 187 -15.26 6.88 2.76
C PHE A 187 -15.61 5.58 2.02
N PRO A 188 -15.85 5.64 0.70
CA PRO A 188 -15.98 4.45 -0.13
C PRO A 188 -14.78 3.52 0.02
N VAL A 189 -15.09 2.23 0.15
CA VAL A 189 -14.13 1.14 0.30
C VAL A 189 -13.56 0.81 -1.07
N ALA A 190 -12.24 0.78 -1.20
CA ALA A 190 -11.63 0.37 -2.45
C ALA A 190 -11.92 -1.12 -2.72
N SER A 191 -12.57 -1.39 -3.85
CA SER A 191 -12.93 -2.75 -4.27
C SER A 191 -11.94 -3.32 -5.28
N ASP A 192 -11.30 -2.46 -6.06
CA ASP A 192 -10.30 -2.82 -7.06
C ASP A 192 -9.14 -1.80 -7.12
N VAL A 193 -8.21 -2.02 -8.05
CA VAL A 193 -6.99 -1.19 -8.15
C VAL A 193 -7.29 0.24 -8.59
N LEU A 194 -8.35 0.46 -9.39
CA LEU A 194 -8.75 1.82 -9.76
C LEU A 194 -9.31 2.56 -8.55
N ASP A 195 -10.11 1.87 -7.73
CA ASP A 195 -10.58 2.44 -6.48
C ASP A 195 -9.43 2.74 -5.51
N VAL A 196 -8.38 1.90 -5.46
CA VAL A 196 -7.16 2.17 -4.67
C VAL A 196 -6.48 3.46 -5.15
N ARG A 197 -6.43 3.73 -6.47
CA ARG A 197 -5.89 5.01 -6.97
C ARG A 197 -6.72 6.20 -6.51
N THR A 198 -8.05 6.09 -6.53
CA THR A 198 -8.96 7.12 -6.02
C THR A 198 -8.76 7.35 -4.52
N GLN A 199 -8.58 6.27 -3.75
CA GLN A 199 -8.24 6.34 -2.33
C GLN A 199 -6.91 7.07 -2.11
N LEU A 200 -5.86 6.71 -2.84
CA LEU A 200 -4.54 7.36 -2.70
C LEU A 200 -4.60 8.85 -3.06
N ARG A 201 -5.34 9.24 -4.10
CA ARG A 201 -5.58 10.65 -4.42
C ARG A 201 -6.25 11.39 -3.26
N ARG A 202 -7.36 10.85 -2.74
CA ARG A 202 -8.05 11.40 -1.56
C ARG A 202 -7.09 11.59 -0.38
N LEU A 203 -6.28 10.58 -0.09
CA LEU A 203 -5.33 10.60 1.03
C LEU A 203 -4.27 11.68 0.86
N ASN A 204 -3.74 11.84 -0.35
CA ASN A 204 -2.87 12.95 -0.66
C ASN A 204 -3.61 14.27 -0.41
N GLN A 205 -4.87 14.42 -0.85
CA GLN A 205 -5.58 15.70 -0.74
C GLN A 205 -5.79 16.09 0.71
N LEU A 206 -6.14 15.13 1.57
CA LEU A 206 -6.26 15.39 3.00
C LEU A 206 -4.92 15.79 3.66
N LYS A 207 -3.78 15.26 3.20
CA LYS A 207 -2.45 15.74 3.63
C LYS A 207 -2.17 17.17 3.15
N GLY A 208 -2.62 17.52 1.94
CA GLY A 208 -2.56 18.90 1.43
C GLY A 208 -3.38 19.86 2.30
N TRP A 209 -4.63 19.49 2.60
CA TRP A 209 -5.52 20.27 3.46
C TRP A 209 -4.99 20.44 4.88
N ARG A 210 -4.37 19.41 5.47
CA ARG A 210 -3.62 19.54 6.72
C ARG A 210 -2.61 20.69 6.64
N ASN A 211 -1.78 20.71 5.60
CA ASN A 211 -0.74 21.73 5.46
C ASN A 211 -1.34 23.14 5.32
N LEU A 212 -2.45 23.29 4.58
CA LEU A 212 -3.15 24.57 4.44
C LEU A 212 -3.74 25.06 5.78
N LEU A 213 -4.39 24.17 6.53
CA LEU A 213 -4.96 24.48 7.84
C LEU A 213 -3.88 24.91 8.83
N ILE A 214 -2.73 24.21 8.89
CA ILE A 214 -1.62 24.57 9.78
C ILE A 214 -1.02 25.92 9.37
N ARG A 215 -0.81 26.19 8.08
CA ARG A 215 -0.33 27.50 7.61
C ARG A 215 -1.28 28.63 7.99
N SER A 216 -2.58 28.40 7.83
CA SER A 216 -3.61 29.35 8.22
C SER A 216 -3.63 29.57 9.74
N ALA A 217 -3.50 28.50 10.54
CA ALA A 217 -3.38 28.60 12.00
C ALA A 217 -2.14 29.41 12.44
N ASN A 218 -1.00 29.19 11.79
CA ASN A 218 0.23 29.96 12.06
C ASN A 218 0.08 31.45 11.71
N ARG A 219 -0.66 31.77 10.63
CA ARG A 219 -1.03 33.16 10.28
C ARG A 219 -1.88 33.80 11.37
N ASP A 220 -2.82 33.05 11.90
CA ASP A 220 -3.73 33.52 12.97
C ASP A 220 -3.00 33.71 14.30
N LEU A 221 -2.08 32.81 14.65
CA LEU A 221 -1.20 32.97 15.81
C LEU A 221 -0.40 34.28 15.74
N GLN A 222 0.17 34.61 14.58
CA GLN A 222 0.91 35.85 14.40
C GLN A 222 0.01 37.10 14.49
N ALA A 223 -1.28 36.95 14.18
CA ALA A 223 -2.29 37.99 14.27
C ALA A 223 -2.98 38.06 15.65
N ASP A 224 -2.48 37.34 16.67
CA ASP A 224 -3.07 37.23 18.02
C ASP A 224 -4.50 36.65 18.03
N ARG A 225 -4.86 35.90 16.98
CA ARG A 225 -6.13 35.16 16.82
C ARG A 225 -5.99 33.72 17.30
N HIS A 226 -5.82 33.57 18.61
CA HIS A 226 -5.47 32.28 19.23
C HIS A 226 -6.56 31.22 19.11
N ASP A 227 -7.83 31.59 19.25
CA ASP A 227 -8.96 30.65 19.22
C ASP A 227 -9.12 30.08 17.81
N GLU A 228 -9.08 30.94 16.78
CA GLU A 228 -9.20 30.53 15.39
C GLU A 228 -8.01 29.68 14.92
N ALA A 229 -6.83 29.90 15.50
CA ALA A 229 -5.66 29.05 15.27
C ALA A 229 -5.84 27.66 15.89
N LEU A 230 -6.29 27.62 17.15
CA LEU A 230 -6.53 26.37 17.87
C LEU A 230 -7.60 25.54 17.13
N ASP A 231 -8.73 26.13 16.75
CA ASP A 231 -9.81 25.45 16.01
C ASP A 231 -9.32 24.78 14.71
N LYS A 232 -8.45 25.46 13.96
CA LYS A 232 -7.84 24.88 12.75
C LYS A 232 -6.92 23.71 13.07
N MET A 233 -6.12 23.79 14.14
CA MET A 233 -5.28 22.68 14.58
C MET A 233 -6.12 21.48 15.05
N LEU A 234 -7.21 21.73 15.79
CA LEU A 234 -8.16 20.70 16.21
C LEU A 234 -8.90 20.08 15.02
N THR A 235 -9.19 20.86 13.98
CA THR A 235 -9.74 20.36 12.71
C THR A 235 -8.82 19.30 12.08
N VAL A 236 -7.50 19.54 12.09
CA VAL A 236 -6.52 18.55 11.60
C VAL A 236 -6.52 17.27 12.44
N VAL A 237 -6.62 17.38 13.78
CA VAL A 237 -6.78 16.21 14.66
C VAL A 237 -8.04 15.42 14.30
N GLY A 238 -9.16 16.10 14.04
CA GLY A 238 -10.40 15.46 13.61
C GLY A 238 -10.29 14.75 12.25
N ILE A 239 -9.52 15.30 11.30
CA ILE A 239 -9.19 14.62 10.03
C ILE A 239 -8.41 13.33 10.29
N ALA A 240 -7.37 13.36 11.13
CA ALA A 240 -6.61 12.16 11.49
C ALA A 240 -7.48 11.09 12.14
N ARG A 241 -8.33 11.49 13.10
CA ARG A 241 -9.34 10.61 13.74
C ARG A 241 -10.21 9.91 12.70
N HIS A 242 -10.72 10.65 11.72
CA HIS A 242 -11.57 10.09 10.66
C HIS A 242 -10.84 9.13 9.72
N LEU A 243 -9.55 9.35 9.46
CA LEU A 243 -8.72 8.43 8.69
C LEU A 243 -8.47 7.12 9.45
N TYR A 244 -8.22 7.18 10.77
CA TYR A 244 -8.10 5.96 11.60
C TYR A 244 -9.36 5.08 11.56
N GLN A 245 -10.53 5.65 11.29
CA GLN A 245 -11.78 4.88 11.18
C GLN A 245 -11.93 4.06 9.88
N GLN A 246 -11.07 4.23 8.86
CA GLN A 246 -11.30 3.61 7.54
C GLN A 246 -10.86 2.15 7.42
N GLN A 247 -10.16 1.59 8.41
CA GLN A 247 -9.72 0.18 8.44
C GLN A 247 -8.99 -0.30 7.18
N THR A 248 -8.16 0.55 6.56
CA THR A 248 -7.27 0.15 5.45
C THR A 248 -5.83 0.53 5.77
N LEU A 249 -4.84 -0.18 5.22
CA LEU A 249 -3.43 0.12 5.48
C LEU A 249 -3.06 1.56 5.12
N PHE A 250 -3.47 2.01 3.93
CA PHE A 250 -3.13 3.34 3.45
C PHE A 250 -3.80 4.45 4.27
N ASP A 251 -5.05 4.25 4.70
CA ASP A 251 -5.72 5.21 5.56
C ASP A 251 -5.07 5.31 6.94
N GLN A 252 -4.64 4.19 7.55
CA GLN A 252 -3.91 4.23 8.83
C GLN A 252 -2.59 5.00 8.71
N ALA A 253 -1.81 4.71 7.66
CA ALA A 253 -0.54 5.41 7.43
C ALA A 253 -0.75 6.91 7.16
N ALA A 254 -1.79 7.27 6.41
CA ALA A 254 -2.14 8.67 6.17
C ALA A 254 -2.66 9.36 7.44
N ALA A 255 -3.47 8.67 8.26
CA ALA A 255 -3.94 9.17 9.55
C ALA A 255 -2.77 9.57 10.45
N PHE A 256 -1.78 8.68 10.58
CA PHE A 256 -0.57 8.95 11.34
C PHE A 256 0.20 10.16 10.78
N SER A 257 0.40 10.24 9.46
CA SER A 257 1.04 11.40 8.84
C SER A 257 0.29 12.72 9.12
N VAL A 258 -1.04 12.70 9.12
CA VAL A 258 -1.85 13.88 9.45
C VAL A 258 -1.72 14.25 10.93
N GLU A 259 -1.76 13.25 11.80
CA GLU A 259 -1.58 13.39 13.24
C GLU A 259 -0.22 14.00 13.60
N VAL A 260 0.89 13.54 13.01
CA VAL A 260 2.22 14.08 13.31
C VAL A 260 2.26 15.60 13.09
N GLY A 261 1.68 16.06 11.96
CA GLY A 261 1.55 17.48 11.67
C GLY A 261 0.69 18.22 12.70
N ALA A 262 -0.47 17.66 13.06
CA ALA A 262 -1.37 18.23 14.06
C ALA A 262 -0.70 18.34 15.45
N ALA A 263 -0.08 17.26 15.91
CA ALA A 263 0.58 17.19 17.21
C ALA A 263 1.77 18.16 17.28
N ARG A 264 2.53 18.34 16.20
CA ARG A 264 3.59 19.35 16.13
C ARG A 264 3.02 20.76 16.29
N ALA A 265 1.97 21.10 15.54
CA ALA A 265 1.32 22.41 15.60
C ALA A 265 0.73 22.69 16.99
N LEU A 266 0.00 21.71 17.56
CA LEU A 266 -0.58 21.82 18.89
C LEU A 266 0.47 21.97 19.99
N ARG A 267 1.59 21.24 19.96
CA ARG A 267 2.66 21.41 20.96
C ARG A 267 3.25 22.81 20.94
N ARG A 268 3.46 23.37 19.75
CA ARG A 268 3.89 24.76 19.61
C ARG A 268 2.88 25.72 20.24
N TYR A 269 1.62 25.58 19.87
CA TYR A 269 0.54 26.36 20.45
C TYR A 269 0.54 26.27 21.99
N ILE A 270 0.59 25.05 22.53
CA ILE A 270 0.61 24.77 23.97
C ILE A 270 1.79 25.47 24.66
N LEU A 271 3.01 25.30 24.15
CA LEU A 271 4.21 25.74 24.86
C LEU A 271 4.46 27.25 24.74
N ASP A 272 4.21 27.83 23.57
CA ASP A 272 4.53 29.24 23.29
C ASP A 272 3.32 30.16 23.49
N TYR A 273 2.13 29.73 23.08
CA TYR A 273 0.99 30.63 22.84
C TYR A 273 -0.18 30.45 23.81
N ALA A 274 -0.36 29.27 24.42
CA ALA A 274 -1.49 29.02 25.31
C ALA A 274 -1.36 29.86 26.59
N LYS A 275 -2.35 30.73 26.82
CA LYS A 275 -2.42 31.61 27.99
C LYS A 275 -3.50 31.13 28.98
N ASP A 276 -4.55 30.46 28.49
CA ASP A 276 -5.62 29.89 29.30
C ASP A 276 -5.38 28.37 29.54
N PRO A 277 -5.42 27.88 30.80
CA PRO A 277 -5.47 26.45 31.09
C PRO A 277 -6.58 25.67 30.36
N ASN A 278 -7.68 26.31 29.96
CA ASN A 278 -8.74 25.67 29.19
C ASN A 278 -8.28 25.24 27.80
N ASP A 279 -7.47 26.04 27.11
CA ASP A 279 -6.93 25.68 25.79
C ASP A 279 -6.13 24.37 25.86
N LEU A 280 -5.40 24.20 26.97
CA LEU A 280 -4.64 22.99 27.26
C LEU A 280 -5.58 21.79 27.42
N ASN A 281 -6.68 21.93 28.16
CA ASN A 281 -7.68 20.87 28.30
C ASN A 281 -8.32 20.51 26.95
N THR A 282 -8.65 21.51 26.13
CA THR A 282 -9.25 21.30 24.81
C THR A 282 -8.30 20.53 23.89
N ALA A 283 -7.02 20.91 23.83
CA ALA A 283 -6.02 20.22 23.04
C ALA A 283 -5.81 18.76 23.49
N LEU A 284 -5.75 18.52 24.80
CA LEU A 284 -5.61 17.16 25.35
C LEU A 284 -6.83 16.30 25.05
N ALA A 285 -8.04 16.82 25.26
CA ALA A 285 -9.27 16.10 24.96
C ALA A 285 -9.37 15.72 23.46
N ALA A 286 -8.86 16.57 22.57
CA ALA A 286 -8.83 16.25 21.15
C ALA A 286 -7.82 15.14 20.80
N MET A 287 -6.62 15.18 21.40
CA MET A 287 -5.61 14.13 21.20
C MET A 287 -6.05 12.78 21.80
N GLU A 288 -6.71 12.79 22.96
CA GLU A 288 -7.27 11.59 23.58
C GLU A 288 -8.29 10.91 22.66
N ARG A 289 -9.12 11.68 21.95
CA ARG A 289 -10.13 11.17 21.00
C ARG A 289 -9.57 10.52 19.72
N LEU A 290 -8.26 10.61 19.45
CA LEU A 290 -7.68 9.97 18.26
C LEU A 290 -7.78 8.44 18.33
N GLU A 291 -7.61 7.88 19.53
CA GLU A 291 -7.66 6.44 19.85
C GLU A 291 -7.35 5.52 18.66
N PRO A 292 -6.11 5.51 18.11
CA PRO A 292 -5.77 4.64 17.00
C PRO A 292 -5.74 3.20 17.50
N ASN A 293 -6.88 2.54 17.40
CA ASN A 293 -7.10 1.16 17.76
C ASN A 293 -6.63 0.19 16.67
N TRP A 294 -5.62 0.58 15.88
CA TRP A 294 -5.13 -0.21 14.75
C TRP A 294 -4.80 -1.68 15.12
N PRO A 295 -4.26 -2.03 16.32
CA PRO A 295 -4.03 -3.43 16.66
C PRO A 295 -5.34 -4.23 16.77
N ASP A 296 -6.40 -3.59 17.27
CA ASP A 296 -7.72 -4.20 17.46
C ASP A 296 -8.48 -4.33 16.13
N ILE A 297 -8.26 -3.40 15.20
CA ILE A 297 -8.86 -3.45 13.85
C ILE A 297 -7.98 -4.18 12.83
N TRP A 298 -6.83 -4.72 13.23
CA TRP A 298 -5.88 -5.38 12.32
C TRP A 298 -6.53 -6.51 11.51
N GLU A 299 -7.39 -7.30 12.13
CA GLU A 299 -8.10 -8.38 11.45
C GLU A 299 -9.02 -7.83 10.34
N GLY A 300 -9.71 -6.72 10.60
CA GLY A 300 -10.52 -6.03 9.59
C GLY A 300 -9.67 -5.48 8.44
N VAL A 301 -8.51 -4.91 8.74
CA VAL A 301 -7.54 -4.45 7.73
C VAL A 301 -7.08 -5.62 6.86
N VAL A 302 -6.69 -6.74 7.46
CA VAL A 302 -6.25 -7.95 6.73
C VAL A 302 -7.36 -8.49 5.84
N GLU A 303 -8.60 -8.55 6.32
CA GLU A 303 -9.74 -8.99 5.51
C GLU A 303 -10.01 -8.06 4.31
N HIS A 304 -9.83 -6.74 4.47
CA HIS A 304 -9.92 -5.81 3.34
C HIS A 304 -8.79 -6.07 2.34
N GLU A 305 -7.53 -6.14 2.78
CA GLU A 305 -6.40 -6.38 1.88
C GLU A 305 -6.53 -7.73 1.12
N LYS A 306 -7.02 -8.78 1.80
CA LYS A 306 -7.38 -10.05 1.16
C LYS A 306 -8.43 -9.84 0.07
N LEU A 307 -9.44 -9.02 0.30
CA LEU A 307 -10.49 -8.77 -0.68
C LEU A 307 -9.99 -8.02 -1.91
N ILE A 308 -9.10 -7.03 -1.73
CA ILE A 308 -8.43 -6.35 -2.85
C ILE A 308 -7.62 -7.38 -3.66
N ALA A 309 -6.82 -8.22 -2.99
CA ALA A 309 -6.05 -9.28 -3.63
C ALA A 309 -6.95 -10.30 -4.36
N LYS A 310 -8.07 -10.68 -3.75
CA LYS A 310 -9.11 -11.55 -4.36
C LYS A 310 -9.67 -10.90 -5.63
N ASN A 311 -10.04 -9.63 -5.60
CA ASN A 311 -10.58 -8.92 -6.76
C ASN A 311 -9.54 -8.71 -7.88
N ILE A 312 -8.25 -8.52 -7.55
CA ILE A 312 -7.17 -8.55 -8.53
C ILE A 312 -7.07 -9.94 -9.18
N ALA A 313 -7.12 -11.00 -8.38
CA ALA A 313 -7.11 -12.37 -8.91
C ALA A 313 -8.38 -12.71 -9.70
N ALA A 314 -9.52 -12.08 -9.36
CA ALA A 314 -10.81 -12.26 -10.02
C ALA A 314 -10.78 -11.82 -11.50
N LEU A 315 -9.91 -10.86 -11.86
CA LEU A 315 -9.67 -10.45 -13.24
C LEU A 315 -9.20 -11.60 -14.16
N LEU A 316 -8.67 -12.68 -13.57
CA LEU A 316 -8.27 -13.89 -14.28
C LEU A 316 -9.43 -14.85 -14.56
N TYR A 317 -10.64 -14.56 -14.08
CA TYR A 317 -11.81 -15.43 -14.21
C TYR A 317 -13.00 -14.70 -14.81
N GLU A 318 -13.88 -15.47 -15.43
CA GLU A 318 -15.18 -15.03 -15.93
C GLU A 318 -16.28 -15.89 -15.31
N ILE A 319 -17.48 -15.33 -15.21
CA ILE A 319 -18.71 -16.01 -14.78
C ILE A 319 -19.83 -15.78 -15.78
N ASP A 320 -20.62 -16.82 -16.05
CA ASP A 320 -21.83 -16.73 -16.86
C ASP A 320 -23.09 -16.52 -16.01
N GLU A 321 -24.24 -16.33 -16.67
CA GLU A 321 -25.55 -16.16 -16.02
C GLU A 321 -25.97 -17.37 -15.17
N ASN A 322 -25.40 -18.56 -15.41
CA ASN A 322 -25.68 -19.79 -14.66
C ASN A 322 -24.71 -19.98 -13.48
N GLY A 323 -23.84 -19.01 -13.20
CA GLY A 323 -22.82 -19.10 -12.16
C GLY A 323 -21.64 -20.01 -12.51
N ARG A 324 -21.51 -20.45 -13.76
CA ARG A 324 -20.35 -21.26 -14.20
C ARG A 324 -19.14 -20.34 -14.33
N THR A 325 -18.02 -20.78 -13.78
CA THR A 325 -16.77 -20.01 -13.82
C THR A 325 -15.77 -20.63 -14.78
N ARG A 326 -14.94 -19.78 -15.40
CA ARG A 326 -13.79 -20.21 -16.22
C ARG A 326 -12.66 -19.20 -16.11
N ILE A 327 -11.48 -19.57 -16.59
CA ILE A 327 -10.37 -18.62 -16.76
C ILE A 327 -10.70 -17.66 -17.90
N HIS A 328 -10.47 -16.37 -17.68
CA HIS A 328 -10.68 -15.30 -18.65
C HIS A 328 -9.86 -15.54 -19.92
N ARG A 329 -10.48 -15.50 -21.10
CA ARG A 329 -9.78 -15.84 -22.36
C ARG A 329 -8.70 -14.86 -22.78
N SER A 330 -8.77 -13.66 -22.24
CA SER A 330 -7.77 -12.59 -22.36
C SER A 330 -7.28 -12.14 -20.98
N ALA A 331 -7.05 -13.09 -20.07
CA ALA A 331 -6.70 -12.82 -18.67
C ALA A 331 -5.57 -11.79 -18.48
N ILE A 332 -4.53 -11.82 -19.31
CA ILE A 332 -3.43 -10.84 -19.23
C ILE A 332 -3.89 -9.43 -19.63
N VAL A 333 -4.75 -9.32 -20.64
CA VAL A 333 -5.29 -8.02 -21.07
C VAL A 333 -6.20 -7.47 -19.98
N SER A 334 -7.09 -8.31 -19.44
CA SER A 334 -8.00 -7.93 -18.34
C SER A 334 -7.24 -7.54 -17.08
N LEU A 335 -6.19 -8.30 -16.71
CA LEU A 335 -5.29 -7.94 -15.61
C LEU A 335 -4.56 -6.63 -15.89
N GLY A 336 -4.02 -6.44 -17.10
CA GLY A 336 -3.34 -5.19 -17.49
C GLY A 336 -4.26 -3.97 -17.38
N GLN A 337 -5.48 -4.07 -17.93
CA GLN A 337 -6.50 -3.01 -17.85
C GLN A 337 -6.95 -2.75 -16.41
N GLY A 338 -7.22 -3.81 -15.64
CA GLY A 338 -7.63 -3.69 -14.25
C GLY A 338 -6.55 -3.09 -13.35
N LEU A 339 -5.27 -3.34 -13.66
CA LEU A 339 -4.13 -2.67 -13.01
C LEU A 339 -3.88 -1.25 -13.56
N GLY A 340 -4.65 -0.82 -14.55
CA GLY A 340 -4.57 0.48 -15.20
C GLY A 340 -3.32 0.68 -16.06
N TYR A 341 -2.76 -0.40 -16.62
CA TYR A 341 -1.73 -0.34 -17.65
C TYR A 341 -2.38 -0.12 -19.03
N PRO A 342 -1.83 0.77 -19.87
CA PRO A 342 -2.30 0.91 -21.24
C PRO A 342 -2.02 -0.39 -21.99
N VAL A 343 -3.05 -0.95 -22.62
CA VAL A 343 -2.88 -2.13 -23.47
C VAL A 343 -2.44 -1.65 -24.86
N PRO A 344 -1.23 -1.99 -25.33
CA PRO A 344 -0.71 -1.48 -26.60
C PRO A 344 -1.56 -2.02 -27.77
N ALA A 345 -2.29 -1.13 -28.46
CA ALA A 345 -3.16 -1.49 -29.58
C ALA A 345 -2.37 -2.14 -30.72
N GLY A 346 -2.49 -3.47 -30.86
CA GLY A 346 -1.77 -4.26 -31.86
C GLY A 346 -2.64 -5.40 -32.41
N LEU A 347 -2.44 -5.73 -33.70
CA LEU A 347 -3.27 -6.63 -34.52
C LEU A 347 -3.37 -8.11 -34.04
N HIS A 348 -2.76 -8.48 -32.92
CA HIS A 348 -2.74 -9.87 -32.44
C HIS A 348 -3.05 -10.04 -30.94
N GLN A 349 -3.65 -9.05 -30.27
CA GLN A 349 -3.97 -9.15 -28.84
C GLN A 349 -4.84 -10.37 -28.49
N ASP A 350 -5.82 -10.72 -29.33
CA ASP A 350 -6.70 -11.86 -29.07
C ASP A 350 -5.94 -13.19 -29.08
N ILE A 351 -5.04 -13.37 -30.03
CA ILE A 351 -4.24 -14.60 -30.17
C ILE A 351 -3.25 -14.69 -29.01
N VAL A 352 -2.55 -13.59 -28.70
CA VAL A 352 -1.61 -13.53 -27.57
C VAL A 352 -2.35 -13.79 -26.26
N GLY A 353 -3.47 -13.11 -26.00
CA GLY A 353 -4.25 -13.26 -24.78
C GLY A 353 -4.74 -14.70 -24.56
N ARG A 354 -5.22 -15.37 -25.61
CA ARG A 354 -5.67 -16.77 -25.52
C ARG A 354 -4.51 -17.75 -25.34
N THR A 355 -3.39 -17.51 -26.03
CA THR A 355 -2.18 -18.31 -25.86
C THR A 355 -1.66 -18.19 -24.43
N SER A 356 -1.61 -16.97 -23.90
CA SER A 356 -1.25 -16.70 -22.52
C SER A 356 -2.22 -17.35 -21.53
N THR A 357 -3.52 -17.41 -21.85
CA THR A 357 -4.52 -18.09 -21.01
C THR A 357 -4.23 -19.58 -20.89
N LEU A 358 -3.78 -20.25 -21.95
CA LEU A 358 -3.36 -21.66 -21.88
C LEU A 358 -2.15 -21.85 -20.95
N ILE A 359 -1.20 -20.93 -21.00
CA ILE A 359 -0.03 -20.93 -20.10
C ILE A 359 -0.49 -20.70 -18.67
N LEU A 360 -1.34 -19.70 -18.44
CA LEU A 360 -1.91 -19.41 -17.12
C LEU A 360 -2.73 -20.58 -16.59
N TRP A 361 -3.49 -21.31 -17.42
CA TRP A 361 -4.27 -22.48 -16.99
C TRP A 361 -3.41 -23.57 -16.34
N LEU A 362 -2.15 -23.70 -16.75
CA LEU A 362 -1.19 -24.62 -16.15
C LEU A 362 -0.65 -24.12 -14.79
N SER A 363 -0.77 -22.83 -14.54
CA SER A 363 -0.18 -22.13 -13.40
C SER A 363 -1.20 -21.80 -12.33
N ILE A 364 -2.31 -21.16 -12.70
CA ILE A 364 -3.28 -20.60 -11.77
C ILE A 364 -4.28 -21.65 -11.26
N PRO A 365 -4.94 -21.40 -10.11
CA PRO A 365 -6.04 -22.22 -9.64
C PRO A 365 -7.18 -22.31 -10.66
N PHE A 366 -7.91 -23.44 -10.70
CA PHE A 366 -8.95 -23.64 -11.72
C PHE A 366 -10.24 -22.87 -11.46
N SER A 367 -10.47 -22.45 -10.21
CA SER A 367 -11.67 -21.73 -9.80
C SER A 367 -11.32 -20.51 -8.95
N PRO A 368 -12.18 -19.46 -8.97
CA PRO A 368 -12.00 -18.29 -8.12
C PRO A 368 -11.95 -18.66 -6.63
N ASP A 369 -12.76 -19.62 -6.16
CA ASP A 369 -12.72 -20.07 -4.76
C ASP A 369 -11.37 -20.69 -4.37
N SER A 370 -10.73 -21.39 -5.30
CA SER A 370 -9.42 -22.00 -5.06
C SER A 370 -8.33 -20.92 -5.00
N ALA A 371 -8.46 -19.86 -5.79
CA ALA A 371 -7.61 -18.67 -5.69
C ALA A 371 -7.86 -17.90 -4.39
N ALA A 372 -9.11 -17.72 -3.98
CA ALA A 372 -9.47 -17.08 -2.72
C ALA A 372 -8.86 -17.81 -1.51
N ARG A 373 -9.01 -19.14 -1.42
CA ARG A 373 -8.39 -19.94 -0.36
C ARG A 373 -6.86 -19.88 -0.35
N LEU A 374 -6.24 -19.78 -1.54
CA LEU A 374 -4.79 -19.59 -1.62
C LEU A 374 -4.40 -18.23 -1.05
N ILE A 375 -5.10 -17.17 -1.42
CA ILE A 375 -4.89 -15.80 -0.93
C ILE A 375 -5.06 -15.75 0.58
N GLU A 376 -6.21 -16.21 1.11
CA GLU A 376 -6.51 -16.24 2.55
C GLU A 376 -5.38 -16.89 3.34
N ARG A 377 -5.01 -18.13 2.99
CA ARG A 377 -3.96 -18.88 3.68
C ARG A 377 -2.61 -18.17 3.68
N ARG A 378 -2.24 -17.49 2.57
CA ARG A 378 -0.96 -16.78 2.49
C ARG A 378 -1.00 -15.49 3.30
N PHE A 379 -2.07 -14.72 3.22
CA PHE A 379 -2.25 -13.51 4.02
C PHE A 379 -2.27 -13.82 5.52
N ASP A 380 -2.98 -14.86 5.95
CA ASP A 380 -3.00 -15.32 7.34
C ASP A 380 -1.59 -15.62 7.83
N ARG A 381 -0.81 -16.39 7.04
CA ARG A 381 0.57 -16.70 7.37
C ARG A 381 1.44 -15.44 7.53
N PHE A 382 1.34 -14.48 6.62
CA PHE A 382 2.16 -13.26 6.70
C PHE A 382 1.68 -12.29 7.80
N SER A 383 0.37 -12.23 8.04
CA SER A 383 -0.22 -11.52 9.17
C SER A 383 0.29 -12.09 10.51
N ASP A 384 0.30 -13.42 10.66
CA ASP A 384 0.85 -14.09 11.85
C ASP A 384 2.35 -13.81 12.05
N LEU A 385 3.14 -13.84 10.97
CA LEU A 385 4.57 -13.49 11.04
C LEU A 385 4.75 -12.04 11.50
N ALA A 386 3.96 -11.12 10.95
CA ALA A 386 4.02 -9.71 11.27
C ALA A 386 3.61 -9.43 12.73
N ARG A 387 2.52 -10.04 13.22
CA ARG A 387 2.07 -9.94 14.63
C ARG A 387 3.13 -10.42 15.62
N ARG A 388 3.93 -11.42 15.23
CA ARG A 388 5.07 -11.92 16.04
C ARG A 388 6.32 -11.07 15.94
N GLY A 389 6.30 -9.96 15.21
CA GLY A 389 7.48 -9.14 14.91
C GLY A 389 8.54 -9.89 14.10
N THR A 390 8.19 -11.00 13.46
CA THR A 390 9.13 -11.78 12.65
C THR A 390 9.24 -11.12 11.27
N PRO A 391 10.44 -10.70 10.83
CA PRO A 391 10.58 -10.10 9.51
C PRO A 391 10.15 -11.10 8.44
N ALA A 392 9.32 -10.64 7.50
CA ALA A 392 8.90 -11.48 6.40
C ALA A 392 10.13 -11.88 5.55
N PRO A 393 10.23 -13.12 5.06
CA PRO A 393 11.35 -13.56 4.26
C PRO A 393 11.57 -12.64 3.05
N VAL A 394 12.83 -12.27 2.80
CA VAL A 394 13.18 -11.46 1.62
C VAL A 394 12.98 -12.33 0.38
N LEU A 395 11.91 -12.07 -0.35
CA LEU A 395 11.66 -12.67 -1.65
C LEU A 395 12.25 -11.73 -2.71
N PRO A 396 13.30 -12.14 -3.45
CA PRO A 396 13.81 -11.34 -4.56
C PRO A 396 12.66 -11.00 -5.51
N VAL A 397 12.58 -9.78 -6.04
CA VAL A 397 11.58 -9.46 -7.09
C VAL A 397 11.74 -10.39 -8.29
N GLN A 398 12.99 -10.77 -8.60
CA GLN A 398 13.29 -11.79 -9.60
C GLN A 398 12.64 -13.15 -9.30
N HIS A 399 12.34 -13.48 -8.05
CA HIS A 399 11.62 -14.70 -7.69
C HIS A 399 10.16 -14.64 -8.15
N ALA A 400 9.46 -13.51 -7.97
CA ALA A 400 8.09 -13.36 -8.46
C ALA A 400 8.00 -13.50 -9.99
N TRP A 401 8.99 -12.95 -10.73
CA TRP A 401 9.00 -12.97 -12.19
C TRP A 401 9.61 -14.24 -12.82
N ARG A 402 10.74 -14.74 -12.30
CA ARG A 402 11.37 -15.99 -12.79
C ARG A 402 10.47 -17.20 -12.55
N PHE A 403 9.63 -17.13 -11.52
CA PHE A 403 8.60 -18.13 -11.23
C PHE A 403 7.20 -17.62 -11.55
N GLY A 404 7.00 -16.73 -12.55
CA GLY A 404 5.69 -16.21 -12.96
C GLY A 404 4.64 -17.27 -13.35
N LEU A 405 5.03 -18.54 -13.33
CA LEU A 405 4.17 -19.70 -13.46
C LEU A 405 3.65 -20.23 -12.10
N ASN A 406 4.12 -19.76 -10.96
CA ASN A 406 3.70 -20.18 -9.62
C ASN A 406 2.81 -19.10 -8.99
N PRO A 407 1.46 -19.25 -9.01
CA PRO A 407 0.55 -18.28 -8.41
C PRO A 407 0.79 -18.12 -6.90
N GLY A 408 1.31 -19.16 -6.23
CA GLY A 408 1.68 -19.08 -4.83
C GLY A 408 2.80 -18.07 -4.59
N GLY A 409 3.77 -17.97 -5.49
CA GLY A 409 4.86 -16.99 -5.39
C GLY A 409 4.39 -15.55 -5.62
N ALA A 410 3.48 -15.35 -6.58
CA ALA A 410 2.88 -14.03 -6.82
C ALA A 410 2.02 -13.57 -5.64
N VAL A 411 1.19 -14.47 -5.08
CA VAL A 411 0.39 -14.20 -3.88
C VAL A 411 1.30 -13.99 -2.66
N ASP A 412 2.37 -14.77 -2.49
CA ASP A 412 3.34 -14.56 -1.42
C ASP A 412 4.02 -13.20 -1.53
N TRP A 413 4.39 -12.76 -2.73
CA TRP A 413 4.95 -11.44 -2.95
C TRP A 413 3.95 -10.34 -2.59
N LEU A 414 2.71 -10.43 -3.05
CA LEU A 414 1.66 -9.44 -2.76
C LEU A 414 1.33 -9.39 -1.26
N ALA A 415 1.08 -10.55 -0.65
CA ALA A 415 0.82 -10.68 0.78
C ALA A 415 2.00 -10.14 1.60
N ARG A 416 3.24 -10.41 1.20
CA ARG A 416 4.43 -9.84 1.85
C ARG A 416 4.44 -8.31 1.76
N GLN A 417 4.22 -7.74 0.58
CA GLN A 417 4.21 -6.28 0.42
C GLN A 417 3.17 -5.64 1.35
N GLN A 418 1.93 -6.12 1.32
CA GLN A 418 0.85 -5.56 2.12
C GLN A 418 1.03 -5.82 3.63
N MET A 419 1.41 -7.03 4.03
CA MET A 419 1.57 -7.35 5.46
C MET A 419 2.85 -6.76 6.06
N SER A 420 3.85 -6.40 5.24
CA SER A 420 5.06 -5.72 5.74
C SER A 420 4.76 -4.34 6.32
N TYR A 421 3.67 -3.69 5.89
CA TYR A 421 3.20 -2.45 6.49
C TYR A 421 2.78 -2.62 7.96
N TYR A 422 2.47 -3.82 8.45
CA TYR A 422 2.21 -4.03 9.87
C TYR A 422 3.38 -3.55 10.75
N ILE A 423 4.62 -3.86 10.37
CA ILE A 423 5.81 -3.46 11.15
C ILE A 423 5.92 -1.94 11.17
N ALA A 424 5.70 -1.30 10.01
CA ALA A 424 5.67 0.15 9.89
C ALA A 424 4.55 0.76 10.75
N LEU A 425 3.32 0.24 10.67
CA LEU A 425 2.17 0.68 11.46
C LEU A 425 2.39 0.47 12.96
N ASN A 426 3.03 -0.63 13.38
CA ASN A 426 3.37 -0.88 14.76
C ASN A 426 4.41 0.13 15.29
N GLY A 427 5.41 0.46 14.48
CA GLY A 427 6.33 1.56 14.77
C GLY A 427 5.63 2.91 14.86
N GLN A 428 4.74 3.21 13.90
CA GLN A 428 3.91 4.41 13.90
C GLN A 428 3.00 4.49 15.13
N TYR A 429 2.49 3.36 15.62
CA TYR A 429 1.65 3.32 16.81
C TYR A 429 2.43 3.60 18.10
N LYS A 430 3.62 3.01 18.24
CA LYS A 430 4.52 3.41 19.33
C LYS A 430 4.77 4.92 19.27
N ARG A 431 5.03 5.46 18.09
CA ARG A 431 5.19 6.92 17.88
C ARG A 431 3.91 7.71 18.20
N HIS A 432 2.73 7.23 17.85
CA HIS A 432 1.46 7.85 18.24
C HIS A 432 1.35 7.95 19.76
N ILE A 433 1.58 6.84 20.48
CA ILE A 433 1.54 6.83 21.94
C ILE A 433 2.55 7.83 22.49
N ALA A 434 3.77 7.87 21.93
CA ALA A 434 4.79 8.84 22.32
C ALA A 434 4.31 10.28 22.07
N LEU A 435 3.71 10.59 20.92
CA LEU A 435 3.19 11.92 20.57
C LEU A 435 2.02 12.35 21.46
N SER A 436 1.12 11.43 21.81
CA SER A 436 0.02 11.70 22.75
C SER A 436 0.58 12.03 24.14
N ARG A 437 1.48 11.17 24.64
CA ARG A 437 2.14 11.37 25.95
C ARG A 437 2.96 12.66 26.01
N ILE A 438 3.72 12.97 24.96
CA ILE A 438 4.52 14.18 24.93
C ILE A 438 3.66 15.43 24.85
N THR A 439 2.49 15.36 24.20
CA THR A 439 1.53 16.46 24.17
C THR A 439 0.91 16.69 25.55
N ALA A 440 0.56 15.62 26.28
CA ALA A 440 0.15 15.68 27.68
C ALA A 440 1.24 16.28 28.59
N LEU A 441 2.48 15.83 28.42
CA LEU A 441 3.61 16.37 29.16
C LEU A 441 3.85 17.85 28.85
N SER A 442 3.81 18.26 27.58
CA SER A 442 3.91 19.68 27.18
C SER A 442 2.84 20.54 27.84
N ALA A 443 1.59 20.05 27.93
CA ALA A 443 0.51 20.76 28.59
C ALA A 443 0.76 20.95 30.09
N GLU A 444 1.25 19.92 30.80
CA GLU A 444 1.60 20.05 32.22
C GLU A 444 2.81 20.96 32.46
N LEU A 445 3.83 20.87 31.60
CA LEU A 445 4.96 21.82 31.63
C LEU A 445 4.45 23.26 31.47
N ARG A 446 3.54 23.50 30.52
CA ARG A 446 2.93 24.82 30.34
C ARG A 446 2.11 25.25 31.56
N ARG A 447 1.31 24.37 32.15
CA ARG A 447 0.55 24.67 33.38
C ARG A 447 1.48 25.09 34.51
N PHE A 448 2.59 24.39 34.69
CA PHE A 448 3.60 24.74 35.67
C PHE A 448 4.19 26.12 35.37
N PHE A 449 4.53 26.41 34.11
CA PHE A 449 5.03 27.72 33.71
C PHE A 449 4.02 28.85 34.00
N LEU A 450 2.75 28.67 33.66
CA LEU A 450 1.69 29.65 33.94
C LEU A 450 1.51 29.91 35.44
N GLN A 451 1.71 28.89 36.29
CA GLN A 451 1.57 28.99 37.75
C GLN A 451 2.80 29.61 38.44
N HIS A 452 4.00 29.34 37.93
CA HIS A 452 5.25 29.67 38.62
C HIS A 452 6.12 30.70 37.87
N ASN A 453 5.74 31.07 36.66
CA ASN A 453 6.51 31.92 35.74
C ASN A 453 7.95 31.43 35.51
N ARG A 454 8.14 30.10 35.53
CA ARG A 454 9.41 29.40 35.26
C ARG A 454 9.11 27.95 34.86
N TRP A 455 9.97 27.37 34.04
CA TRP A 455 9.93 25.93 33.74
C TRP A 455 10.40 25.11 34.96
N PRO A 456 9.94 23.85 35.11
CA PRO A 456 10.41 23.00 36.19
C PRO A 456 11.89 22.63 36.00
N ALA A 457 12.61 22.42 37.09
CA ALA A 457 14.00 21.97 37.04
C ALA A 457 14.10 20.49 36.59
N HIS A 458 13.09 19.68 36.94
CA HIS A 458 13.01 18.24 36.63
C HIS A 458 11.56 17.82 36.40
N LEU A 459 11.34 16.75 35.62
CA LEU A 459 9.99 16.23 35.31
C LEU A 459 9.21 15.78 36.56
N SER A 460 9.89 15.36 37.64
CA SER A 460 9.25 14.95 38.90
C SER A 460 8.43 16.07 39.55
N GLN A 461 8.65 17.34 39.18
CA GLN A 461 7.84 18.46 39.68
C GLN A 461 6.44 18.54 39.06
N VAL A 462 6.22 17.88 37.92
CA VAL A 462 4.91 17.77 37.26
C VAL A 462 4.32 16.36 37.30
N GLU A 463 5.12 15.37 37.70
CA GLU A 463 4.75 13.94 37.76
C GLU A 463 3.49 13.65 38.56
N SER A 464 3.26 14.33 39.69
CA SER A 464 2.07 14.10 40.54
C SER A 464 0.72 14.33 39.84
N LYS A 465 0.70 15.01 38.69
CA LYS A 465 -0.49 15.29 37.88
C LYS A 465 -0.63 14.38 36.66
N LEU A 466 0.41 13.60 36.34
CA LEU A 466 0.45 12.72 35.18
C LEU A 466 0.35 11.26 35.63
N ALA A 467 -0.22 10.42 34.76
CA ALA A 467 -0.04 8.98 34.91
C ALA A 467 1.45 8.64 34.71
N SER A 468 1.96 7.67 35.47
CA SER A 468 3.37 7.22 35.38
C SER A 468 3.78 6.83 33.96
N GLU A 469 2.85 6.24 33.21
CA GLU A 469 3.02 5.82 31.84
C GLU A 469 3.27 6.98 30.89
N THR A 470 2.77 8.18 31.20
CA THR A 470 2.95 9.39 30.38
C THR A 470 4.40 9.88 30.37
N LEU A 471 5.18 9.58 31.40
CA LEU A 471 6.59 9.92 31.46
C LEU A 471 7.48 8.96 30.67
N PHE A 472 6.92 7.86 30.17
CA PHE A 472 7.64 6.79 29.48
C PHE A 472 7.45 6.88 27.96
N ASP A 473 8.56 6.82 27.23
CA ASP A 473 8.60 6.70 25.78
C ASP A 473 8.44 5.24 25.34
N PRO A 474 7.36 4.87 24.64
CA PRO A 474 7.18 3.53 24.09
C PRO A 474 8.13 3.18 22.93
N VAL A 475 8.80 4.17 22.32
CA VAL A 475 9.75 3.93 21.21
C VAL A 475 11.08 3.44 21.76
N GLY A 476 11.71 4.20 22.66
CA GLY A 476 12.97 3.81 23.31
C GLY A 476 12.83 2.95 24.56
N GLU A 477 11.59 2.69 24.99
CA GLU A 477 11.30 1.90 26.20
C GLU A 477 12.01 2.45 27.44
N ALA A 478 12.07 3.79 27.54
CA ALA A 478 12.71 4.54 28.62
C ALA A 478 11.90 5.80 28.98
N ALA A 479 12.24 6.49 30.06
CA ALA A 479 11.62 7.77 30.37
C ALA A 479 12.00 8.84 29.31
N PHE A 480 11.10 9.77 29.01
CA PHE A 480 11.47 10.93 28.19
C PHE A 480 12.58 11.74 28.85
N ALA A 481 13.56 12.15 28.05
CA ALA A 481 14.67 12.96 28.53
C ALA A 481 14.27 14.44 28.57
N TYR A 482 14.58 15.09 29.70
CA TYR A 482 14.30 16.50 29.94
C TYR A 482 15.51 17.20 30.49
N ARG A 483 15.85 18.35 29.91
CA ARG A 483 16.96 19.19 30.34
C ARG A 483 16.59 20.65 30.24
N LEU A 484 16.81 21.42 31.32
CA LEU A 484 16.70 22.87 31.28
C LEU A 484 17.85 23.46 30.44
N THR A 485 17.55 24.42 29.58
CA THR A 485 18.52 25.15 28.76
C THR A 485 18.50 26.63 29.13
N GLU A 486 19.43 27.44 28.60
CA GLU A 486 19.43 28.89 28.85
C GLU A 486 18.17 29.58 28.30
N GLU A 487 17.61 29.05 27.20
CA GLU A 487 16.45 29.62 26.49
C GLU A 487 15.12 28.96 26.89
N GLY A 488 15.14 27.92 27.71
CA GLY A 488 13.94 27.19 28.11
C GLY A 488 14.28 25.77 28.55
N PHE A 489 13.84 24.79 27.78
CA PHE A 489 14.12 23.38 28.03
C PHE A 489 14.25 22.61 26.72
N MET A 490 14.77 21.39 26.83
CA MET A 490 14.81 20.40 25.79
C MET A 490 14.04 19.17 26.27
N LEU A 491 13.20 18.63 25.39
CA LEU A 491 12.40 17.43 25.65
C LEU A 491 12.52 16.50 24.44
N TYR A 492 12.96 15.26 24.66
CA TYR A 492 13.25 14.32 23.59
C TYR A 492 13.05 12.86 24.02
N SER A 493 12.91 11.98 23.03
CA SER A 493 13.02 10.53 23.16
C SER A 493 14.46 10.11 22.87
N ILE A 494 14.97 9.12 23.60
CA ILE A 494 16.31 8.53 23.38
C ILE A 494 16.37 7.55 22.20
N GLY A 495 15.34 7.52 21.35
CA GLY A 495 15.30 6.69 20.15
C GLY A 495 15.21 5.19 20.44
N ALA A 496 15.21 4.39 19.37
CA ALA A 496 15.09 2.93 19.44
C ALA A 496 16.42 2.24 19.79
N ASN A 497 17.56 2.95 19.70
CA ASN A 497 18.87 2.41 20.08
C ASN A 497 19.07 2.35 21.62
N ALA A 498 18.21 3.02 22.39
CA ALA A 498 18.27 3.17 23.86
C ALA A 498 19.58 3.81 24.38
N VAL A 499 20.20 4.67 23.58
CA VAL A 499 21.41 5.44 23.90
C VAL A 499 21.03 6.91 23.90
N ASP A 500 21.27 7.61 25.01
CA ASP A 500 21.01 9.05 25.10
C ASP A 500 22.09 9.83 24.35
N ASP A 501 21.77 10.32 23.16
CA ASP A 501 22.64 11.13 22.31
C ASP A 501 22.49 12.64 22.58
N ALA A 502 21.95 12.99 23.75
CA ALA A 502 21.76 14.35 24.26
C ALA A 502 20.85 15.24 23.39
N GLY A 503 19.88 14.62 22.71
CA GLY A 503 18.92 15.22 21.80
C GLY A 503 19.43 15.37 20.37
N ARG A 504 20.33 14.49 19.91
CA ARG A 504 20.92 14.57 18.56
C ARG A 504 20.38 13.47 17.66
N TYR A 505 19.91 13.84 16.48
CA TYR A 505 19.56 12.89 15.43
C TYR A 505 20.67 12.91 14.36
N ASP A 506 21.29 11.75 14.12
CA ASP A 506 22.29 11.56 13.07
C ASP A 506 22.33 10.07 12.68
N PRO A 507 21.60 9.69 11.62
CA PRO A 507 21.55 8.30 11.15
C PRO A 507 22.93 7.75 10.74
N GLN A 508 23.89 8.60 10.34
CA GLN A 508 25.22 8.15 9.94
C GLN A 508 26.06 7.73 11.15
N ASN A 509 25.83 8.39 12.28
CA ASN A 509 26.49 8.09 13.55
C ASN A 509 25.65 7.19 14.47
N ASN A 510 24.55 6.64 13.96
CA ASN A 510 23.59 5.83 14.72
C ASN A 510 22.97 6.60 15.91
N PHE A 511 22.89 7.93 15.83
CA PHE A 511 22.14 8.74 16.78
C PHE A 511 20.69 8.82 16.31
N ASP A 512 19.75 8.34 17.13
CA ASP A 512 18.34 8.26 16.77
C ASP A 512 17.40 8.93 17.78
N ASP A 513 17.94 9.82 18.63
CA ASP A 513 17.14 10.68 19.50
C ASP A 513 16.11 11.48 18.68
N ILE A 514 14.90 11.61 19.22
CA ILE A 514 13.80 12.34 18.60
C ILE A 514 13.48 13.57 19.45
N VAL A 515 13.90 14.74 19.00
CA VAL A 515 13.63 16.01 19.67
C VAL A 515 12.17 16.40 19.50
N PHE A 516 11.46 16.62 20.60
CA PHE A 516 10.09 17.14 20.60
C PHE A 516 10.04 18.63 20.92
N TRP A 517 11.04 19.15 21.63
CA TRP A 517 11.19 20.57 21.95
C TRP A 517 12.67 20.94 22.18
N PRO A 518 13.14 22.11 21.70
CA PRO A 518 12.43 23.08 20.84
C PRO A 518 12.23 22.57 19.41
N LEU A 519 11.25 23.14 18.71
CA LEU A 519 10.80 22.65 17.40
C LEU A 519 11.63 23.14 16.21
N ASP A 520 12.50 24.12 16.42
CA ASP A 520 13.45 24.66 15.43
C ASP A 520 14.67 23.75 15.24
N MET A 521 15.02 22.95 16.26
CA MET A 521 16.03 21.90 16.18
C MET A 521 15.53 20.61 15.52
N LEU A 522 14.24 20.53 15.16
CA LEU A 522 13.80 19.48 14.26
C LEU A 522 14.51 19.73 12.93
N GLU A 523 15.34 18.77 12.51
CA GLU A 523 15.83 18.76 11.13
C GLU A 523 14.63 19.00 10.22
N PRO A 524 14.75 19.85 9.18
CA PRO A 524 13.71 19.98 8.18
C PRO A 524 13.36 18.55 7.81
N GLU A 525 12.11 18.13 8.07
CA GLU A 525 11.67 16.76 7.84
C GLU A 525 12.34 16.38 6.53
N HIS A 526 13.29 15.44 6.58
CA HIS A 526 13.93 14.95 5.39
C HIS A 526 12.76 14.30 4.66
N GLU A 527 12.04 15.13 3.87
CA GLU A 527 10.69 14.92 3.33
C GLU A 527 10.70 13.49 2.94
N GLU A 528 10.11 12.62 3.80
CA GLU A 528 10.47 11.19 3.92
C GLU A 528 11.03 10.80 2.58
N GLN A 529 12.36 10.77 2.39
CA GLN A 529 12.93 10.65 1.03
C GLN A 529 12.25 9.41 0.53
N GLU A 530 11.20 9.54 -0.29
CA GLU A 530 10.11 8.56 -0.27
C GLU A 530 10.83 7.28 -0.53
N GLN A 531 11.01 6.43 0.49
CA GLN A 531 11.95 5.32 0.35
C GLN A 531 11.32 4.57 -0.80
N PRO A 532 11.91 4.61 -2.01
CA PRO A 532 11.14 4.67 -3.24
C PRO A 532 10.20 3.52 -3.16
N LEU A 533 8.91 3.84 -3.00
CA LEU A 533 7.93 3.00 -2.32
C LEU A 533 7.66 1.79 -3.20
N ILE A 534 8.62 0.87 -3.19
CA ILE A 534 9.05 -0.01 -4.29
C ILE A 534 8.37 0.36 -5.62
N THR A 535 8.54 1.61 -6.07
CA THR A 535 8.12 1.99 -7.41
C THR A 535 9.26 1.49 -8.28
N GLY A 536 9.08 0.31 -8.87
CA GLY A 536 10.00 -0.29 -9.83
C GLY A 536 10.17 0.53 -11.12
N GLN A 537 10.10 1.85 -11.06
CA GLN A 537 10.54 2.73 -12.13
C GLN A 537 12.07 2.76 -12.13
N SER A 538 12.63 1.71 -12.73
CA SER A 538 13.97 1.77 -13.31
C SER A 538 14.04 3.02 -14.19
N LYS A 539 14.74 4.06 -13.73
CA LYS A 539 15.20 5.15 -14.62
C LYS A 539 15.95 4.49 -15.76
N SER A 540 15.32 4.36 -16.93
CA SER A 540 16.01 3.92 -18.13
C SER A 540 17.04 5.00 -18.45
N LYS A 541 18.31 4.70 -18.19
CA LYS A 541 19.40 5.40 -18.84
C LYS A 541 19.32 5.05 -20.33
N THR A 542 18.63 5.88 -21.09
CA THR A 542 18.88 6.00 -22.53
C THR A 542 20.13 6.86 -22.66
N ASP A 543 21.24 6.18 -22.95
CA ASP A 543 22.36 6.75 -23.71
C ASP A 543 22.04 6.62 -25.21
#